data_AF-A0A6G0TES6-F1
#
_entry.id   AF-A0A6G0TES6-F1
#
_cell.length_a   1.000
_cell.length_b   1.000
_cell.length_c   1.000
_cell.angle_alpha   90.00
_cell.angle_beta   90.00
_cell.angle_gamma   90.00
#
_symmetry.space_group_name_H-M   'P 1'
#
loop_
_entity.id
_entity.type
_entity.pdbx_description
1 polymer ?
#
loop_
_entity_poly.entity_id
_entity_poly.type
_entity_poly.pdbx_seq_one_letter_code
_entity_poly.pdbx_strand_id
1 'polypeptide(L)'
;MDTIMKLDVDLAEVLEKFAKPSSILPLVVTISRSLCDAIFRDDRMVAAMRPISDGGSGYDMVIVEPVGSECVSHATTAMGLPLVFVVPSPMISHFEGASLGHVPNPASVSHLMAGHAVPRSFVQRFGNSVLLAYSVFLVRYAEWSLKRQDAAAPKPFDVLEPVRPSAVFVNCHFATEASRPLPPNVVQVGGLHLEQPKSLPSDILEFIIESSNGVIYFTFGSVVKMSTMPNYIQKSFKEALAQVP
;
A
#
# COMPACT_ATOMS: atom_id res chain seq x y z
N MET A 1 -7.70 -18.32 -9.41
CA MET A 1 -8.22 -17.52 -8.28
C MET A 1 -7.43 -17.80 -7.00
N ASP A 2 -6.16 -18.26 -7.10
CA ASP A 2 -5.33 -18.75 -5.97
C ASP A 2 -4.18 -17.81 -5.58
N THR A 3 -4.16 -16.58 -6.12
CA THR A 3 -3.02 -15.64 -5.98
C THR A 3 -3.37 -14.38 -5.18
N ILE A 4 -4.47 -14.40 -4.44
CA ILE A 4 -4.87 -13.26 -3.62
C ILE A 4 -4.19 -13.43 -2.26
N MET A 5 -3.01 -12.79 -2.11
CA MET A 5 -2.25 -12.62 -0.87
C MET A 5 -2.34 -13.80 0.11
N LYS A 6 -1.69 -14.92 -0.23
CA LYS A 6 -1.42 -15.94 0.77
C LYS A 6 -0.58 -15.31 1.88
N LEU A 7 -1.08 -15.32 3.11
CA LEU A 7 -0.20 -15.32 4.28
C LEU A 7 0.66 -16.58 4.19
N ASP A 8 1.94 -16.51 4.55
CA ASP A 8 2.97 -17.54 4.29
C ASP A 8 3.62 -17.54 2.89
N VAL A 9 4.00 -16.37 2.36
CA VAL A 9 4.76 -16.30 1.09
C VAL A 9 6.22 -16.74 1.30
N ASP A 10 6.77 -17.43 0.31
CA ASP A 10 8.18 -17.79 0.27
C ASP A 10 9.06 -16.52 0.20
N LEU A 11 10.13 -16.45 1.00
CA LEU A 11 11.00 -15.28 1.01
C LEU A 11 11.67 -15.03 -0.35
N ALA A 12 12.05 -16.07 -1.09
CA ALA A 12 12.64 -15.92 -2.42
C ALA A 12 11.62 -15.32 -3.40
N GLU A 13 10.35 -15.75 -3.30
CA GLU A 13 9.25 -15.16 -4.08
C GLU A 13 9.02 -13.70 -3.68
N VAL A 14 9.10 -13.37 -2.39
CA VAL A 14 9.02 -11.97 -1.91
C VAL A 14 10.15 -11.14 -2.51
N LEU A 15 11.39 -11.63 -2.46
CA LEU A 15 12.54 -10.92 -3.01
C LEU A 15 12.44 -10.74 -4.53
N GLU A 16 11.97 -11.75 -5.27
CA GLU A 16 11.82 -11.66 -6.72
C GLU A 16 10.72 -10.67 -7.12
N LYS A 17 9.56 -10.75 -6.45
CA LYS A 17 8.37 -9.97 -6.83
C LYS A 17 8.36 -8.56 -6.25
N PHE A 18 8.89 -8.35 -5.04
CA PHE A 18 8.78 -7.09 -4.32
C PHE A 18 10.04 -6.23 -4.34
N ALA A 19 11.23 -6.78 -4.67
CA ALA A 19 12.46 -5.98 -4.64
C ALA A 19 12.61 -5.01 -5.81
N LYS A 20 11.96 -5.28 -6.96
CA LYS A 20 12.13 -4.48 -8.19
C LYS A 20 10.85 -3.72 -8.54
N PRO A 21 10.92 -2.39 -8.79
CA PRO A 21 9.78 -1.61 -9.30
C PRO A 21 9.14 -2.21 -10.56
N SER A 22 9.95 -2.76 -11.46
CA SER A 22 9.51 -3.41 -12.70
C SER A 22 8.62 -4.64 -12.47
N SER A 23 8.77 -5.32 -11.33
CA SER A 23 8.01 -6.51 -10.98
C SER A 23 6.80 -6.15 -10.13
N ILE A 24 7.01 -5.35 -9.08
CA ILE A 24 5.96 -5.07 -8.09
C ILE A 24 4.87 -4.15 -8.64
N LEU A 25 5.20 -3.11 -9.41
CA LEU A 25 4.21 -2.13 -9.83
C LEU A 25 3.17 -2.75 -10.79
N PRO A 26 3.56 -3.48 -11.86
CA PRO A 26 2.57 -4.15 -12.71
C PRO A 26 1.80 -5.25 -11.96
N LEU A 27 2.47 -5.96 -11.04
CA LEU A 27 1.83 -6.99 -10.22
C LEU A 27 0.72 -6.41 -9.34
N VAL A 28 1.00 -5.31 -8.63
CA VAL A 28 0.02 -4.64 -7.75
C VAL A 28 -1.15 -4.08 -8.57
N VAL A 29 -0.91 -3.51 -9.75
CA VAL A 29 -1.99 -3.09 -10.67
C VAL A 29 -2.85 -4.28 -11.08
N THR A 30 -2.23 -5.40 -11.46
CA THR A 30 -2.94 -6.62 -11.90
C THR A 30 -3.78 -7.22 -10.78
N ILE A 31 -3.22 -7.32 -9.57
CA ILE A 31 -3.93 -7.81 -8.38
C ILE A 31 -5.11 -6.90 -8.07
N SER A 32 -4.88 -5.58 -8.05
CA SER A 32 -5.91 -4.59 -7.77
C SER A 32 -7.09 -4.70 -8.74
N ARG A 33 -6.82 -4.70 -10.05
CA ARG A 33 -7.89 -4.83 -11.07
C ARG A 33 -8.62 -6.16 -10.99
N SER A 34 -7.93 -7.25 -10.63
CA SER A 34 -8.56 -8.55 -10.44
C SER A 34 -9.49 -8.56 -9.22
N LEU A 35 -9.08 -7.92 -8.12
CA LEU A 35 -9.91 -7.74 -6.92
C LEU A 35 -11.12 -6.86 -7.21
N CYS A 36 -10.93 -5.74 -7.90
CA CYS A 36 -12.04 -4.88 -8.33
C CYS A 36 -13.06 -5.67 -9.16
N ASP A 37 -12.62 -6.46 -10.15
CA ASP A 37 -13.51 -7.26 -10.97
C ASP A 37 -14.27 -8.33 -10.16
N ALA A 38 -13.61 -8.98 -9.20
CA ALA A 38 -14.28 -9.92 -8.31
C ALA A 38 -15.31 -9.23 -7.39
N ILE A 39 -14.95 -8.08 -6.81
CA ILE A 39 -15.80 -7.32 -5.89
C ILE A 39 -17.02 -6.76 -6.62
N PHE A 40 -16.84 -6.14 -7.79
CA PHE A 40 -17.94 -5.50 -8.52
C PHE A 40 -18.82 -6.48 -9.31
N ARG A 41 -18.43 -7.75 -9.40
CA ARG A 41 -19.29 -8.84 -9.89
C ARG A 41 -20.08 -9.54 -8.79
N ASP A 42 -19.75 -9.32 -7.51
CA ASP A 42 -20.49 -9.92 -6.40
C ASP A 42 -21.89 -9.27 -6.29
N ASP A 43 -22.93 -10.09 -6.32
CA ASP A 43 -24.32 -9.63 -6.28
C ASP A 43 -24.63 -8.75 -5.06
N ARG A 44 -23.95 -8.99 -3.92
CA ARG A 44 -24.13 -8.19 -2.70
C ARG A 44 -23.56 -6.78 -2.90
N MET A 45 -22.42 -6.68 -3.57
CA MET A 45 -21.81 -5.39 -3.88
C MET A 45 -22.66 -4.63 -4.89
N VAL A 46 -23.12 -5.31 -5.95
CA VAL A 46 -24.03 -4.72 -6.95
C VAL A 46 -25.32 -4.22 -6.30
N ALA A 47 -25.89 -4.99 -5.36
CA ALA A 47 -27.07 -4.57 -4.61
C ALA A 47 -26.80 -3.38 -3.68
N ALA A 48 -25.64 -3.35 -3.01
CA ALA A 48 -25.24 -2.27 -2.10
C ALA A 48 -24.95 -0.96 -2.84
N MET A 49 -24.45 -1.02 -4.07
CA MET A 49 -24.14 0.17 -4.90
C MET A 49 -25.37 0.77 -5.60
N ARG A 50 -26.58 0.24 -5.38
CA ARG A 50 -27.79 0.80 -5.98
C ARG A 50 -27.99 2.24 -5.48
N PRO A 51 -28.27 3.19 -6.39
CA PRO A 51 -28.54 4.57 -6.00
C PRO A 51 -29.69 4.67 -4.99
N ILE A 52 -29.60 5.64 -4.08
CA ILE A 52 -30.65 5.92 -3.08
C ILE A 52 -32.00 6.19 -3.76
N SER A 53 -32.00 6.79 -4.96
CA SER A 53 -33.20 7.04 -5.77
C SER A 53 -33.97 5.76 -6.17
N ASP A 54 -33.29 4.61 -6.22
CA ASP A 54 -33.87 3.32 -6.63
C ASP A 54 -34.15 2.39 -5.42
N GLY A 55 -34.24 2.96 -4.21
CA GLY A 55 -34.43 2.20 -2.98
C GLY A 55 -33.14 1.67 -2.36
N GLY A 56 -31.98 2.22 -2.75
CA GLY A 56 -30.67 1.94 -2.15
C GLY A 56 -30.57 2.40 -0.69
N SER A 57 -29.68 1.76 0.07
CA SER A 57 -29.36 2.13 1.45
C SER A 57 -28.78 3.54 1.56
N GLY A 58 -29.20 4.27 2.59
CA GLY A 58 -28.76 5.64 2.89
C GLY A 58 -27.32 5.71 3.39
N TYR A 59 -26.36 5.46 2.51
CA TYR A 59 -24.94 5.66 2.78
C TYR A 59 -24.57 7.13 2.58
N ASP A 60 -23.73 7.66 3.47
CA ASP A 60 -23.27 9.04 3.41
C ASP A 60 -21.90 9.19 2.73
N MET A 61 -21.08 8.12 2.71
CA MET A 61 -19.75 8.13 2.11
C MET A 61 -19.20 6.73 1.83
N VAL A 62 -18.14 6.67 1.00
CA VAL A 62 -17.38 5.45 0.70
C VAL A 62 -15.96 5.59 1.22
N ILE A 63 -15.52 4.63 2.04
CA ILE A 63 -14.15 4.55 2.57
C ILE A 63 -13.43 3.39 1.90
N VAL A 64 -12.28 3.68 1.28
CA VAL A 64 -11.54 2.70 0.47
C VAL A 64 -10.05 2.80 0.74
N GLU A 65 -9.38 1.65 0.82
CA GLU A 65 -7.93 1.59 0.72
C GLU A 65 -7.50 1.61 -0.76
N PRO A 66 -6.75 2.62 -1.21
CA PRO A 66 -6.25 2.64 -2.56
C PRO A 66 -5.05 1.70 -2.72
N VAL A 67 -5.15 0.76 -3.66
CA VAL A 67 -4.07 -0.19 -3.96
C VAL A 67 -3.85 -0.22 -5.47
N GLY A 68 -2.80 0.43 -5.97
CA GLY A 68 -2.28 0.27 -7.34
C GLY A 68 -3.10 0.78 -8.52
N SER A 69 -4.42 0.75 -8.45
CA SER A 69 -5.36 1.11 -9.52
C SER A 69 -6.48 1.98 -8.99
N GLU A 70 -6.99 2.88 -9.84
CA GLU A 70 -8.15 3.73 -9.54
C GLU A 70 -9.48 2.98 -9.62
N CYS A 71 -9.49 1.70 -10.03
CA CYS A 71 -10.72 0.90 -10.14
C CYS A 71 -11.55 0.87 -8.84
N VAL A 72 -10.88 1.02 -7.69
CA VAL A 72 -11.49 1.03 -6.36
C VAL A 72 -12.46 2.20 -6.14
N SER A 73 -12.35 3.29 -6.91
CA SER A 73 -13.28 4.43 -6.82
C SER A 73 -14.62 4.17 -7.52
N HIS A 74 -14.78 3.07 -8.27
CA HIS A 74 -15.98 2.82 -9.06
C HIS A 74 -17.27 2.80 -8.23
N ALA A 75 -17.24 2.23 -7.02
CA ALA A 75 -18.39 2.24 -6.11
C ALA A 75 -18.88 3.66 -5.81
N THR A 76 -17.94 4.59 -5.67
CA THR A 76 -18.25 5.99 -5.41
C THR A 76 -18.92 6.63 -6.61
N THR A 77 -18.37 6.42 -7.82
CA THR A 77 -18.94 6.99 -9.04
C THR A 77 -20.34 6.46 -9.32
N ALA A 78 -20.59 5.17 -9.01
CA ALA A 78 -21.91 4.54 -9.18
C ALA A 78 -22.97 5.11 -8.22
N MET A 79 -22.60 5.39 -6.96
CA MET A 79 -23.55 5.89 -5.95
C MET A 79 -23.63 7.42 -5.87
N GLY A 80 -22.65 8.16 -6.43
CA GLY A 80 -22.58 9.61 -6.32
C GLY A 80 -22.24 10.13 -4.92
N LEU A 81 -21.53 9.33 -4.12
CA LEU A 81 -21.16 9.65 -2.74
C LEU A 81 -19.76 10.29 -2.64
N PRO A 82 -19.40 10.98 -1.54
CA PRO A 82 -18.03 11.40 -1.30
C PRO A 82 -17.11 10.20 -1.01
N LEU A 83 -15.90 10.25 -1.57
CA LEU A 83 -14.85 9.23 -1.41
C LEU A 83 -13.82 9.66 -0.37
N VAL A 84 -13.49 8.74 0.54
CA VAL A 84 -12.41 8.88 1.52
C VAL A 84 -11.40 7.77 1.31
N PHE A 85 -10.13 8.12 1.17
CA PHE A 85 -9.05 7.14 1.17
C PHE A 85 -8.45 6.92 2.56
N VAL A 86 -8.15 5.67 2.87
CA VAL A 86 -7.35 5.28 4.04
C VAL A 86 -6.12 4.54 3.55
N VAL A 87 -4.94 5.13 3.74
CA VAL A 87 -3.66 4.61 3.26
C VAL A 87 -2.86 4.10 4.47
N PRO A 88 -2.60 2.79 4.59
CA PRO A 88 -1.93 2.21 5.76
C PRO A 88 -0.42 2.46 5.77
N SER A 89 0.16 2.88 4.64
CA SER A 89 1.58 3.12 4.44
C SER A 89 1.88 4.60 4.14
N PRO A 90 3.17 5.00 4.12
CA PRO A 90 3.55 6.30 3.57
C PRO A 90 3.05 6.48 2.14
N MET A 91 2.72 7.72 1.79
CA MET A 91 2.04 8.08 0.54
C MET A 91 2.66 7.42 -0.70
N ILE A 92 1.82 6.74 -1.49
CA ILE A 92 2.21 5.99 -2.68
C ILE A 92 2.59 6.95 -3.83
N SER A 93 3.89 7.17 -4.04
CA SER A 93 4.40 8.26 -4.89
C SER A 93 3.88 8.26 -6.34
N HIS A 94 3.68 7.10 -6.95
CA HIS A 94 3.19 6.99 -8.34
C HIS A 94 1.67 7.16 -8.45
N PHE A 95 0.94 7.03 -7.35
CA PHE A 95 -0.52 7.14 -7.28
C PHE A 95 -0.97 8.55 -6.87
N GLU A 96 -0.12 9.26 -6.13
CA GLU A 96 -0.40 10.59 -5.57
C GLU A 96 -0.89 11.61 -6.61
N GLY A 97 -0.22 11.67 -7.76
CA GLY A 97 -0.61 12.61 -8.82
C GLY A 97 -2.00 12.35 -9.40
N ALA A 98 -2.39 11.08 -9.54
CA ALA A 98 -3.71 10.71 -10.07
C ALA A 98 -4.83 11.04 -9.06
N SER A 99 -4.59 10.73 -7.78
CA SER A 99 -5.59 10.88 -6.72
C SER A 99 -5.70 12.28 -6.15
N LEU A 100 -4.57 12.94 -5.86
CA LEU A 100 -4.55 14.24 -5.18
C LEU A 100 -4.45 15.43 -6.15
N GLY A 101 -4.14 15.18 -7.43
CA GLY A 101 -3.87 16.25 -8.40
C GLY A 101 -2.59 17.05 -8.12
N HIS A 102 -1.78 16.60 -7.17
CA HIS A 102 -0.49 17.19 -6.81
C HIS A 102 0.61 16.14 -6.90
N VAL A 103 1.75 16.52 -7.47
CA VAL A 103 2.97 15.69 -7.47
C VAL A 103 4.06 16.48 -6.75
N PRO A 104 4.57 15.98 -5.61
CA PRO A 104 5.66 16.64 -4.90
C PRO A 104 6.93 16.72 -5.75
N ASN A 105 7.76 17.73 -5.50
CA ASN A 105 9.02 17.87 -6.22
C ASN A 105 9.97 16.69 -5.90
N PRO A 106 10.35 15.85 -6.89
CA PRO A 106 11.21 14.68 -6.66
C PRO A 106 12.65 15.06 -6.27
N ALA A 107 13.05 16.33 -6.41
CA ALA A 107 14.33 16.80 -5.89
C ALA A 107 14.33 17.02 -4.36
N SER A 108 13.16 17.05 -3.72
CA SER A 108 13.01 17.29 -2.27
C SER A 108 12.30 16.15 -1.54
N VAL A 109 11.33 15.50 -2.19
CA VAL A 109 10.56 14.39 -1.63
C VAL A 109 11.02 13.08 -2.27
N SER A 110 11.48 12.13 -1.45
CA SER A 110 11.89 10.81 -1.95
C SER A 110 10.69 9.99 -2.41
N HIS A 111 10.90 9.24 -3.48
CA HIS A 111 9.99 8.21 -3.93
C HIS A 111 9.92 7.09 -2.89
N LEU A 112 8.74 6.50 -2.68
CA LEU A 112 8.50 5.43 -1.70
C LEU A 112 9.47 4.25 -1.84
N MET A 113 9.89 3.97 -3.08
CA MET A 113 10.82 2.88 -3.41
C MET A 113 12.29 3.30 -3.48
N ALA A 114 12.64 4.52 -3.07
CA ALA A 114 14.03 4.96 -3.01
C ALA A 114 14.72 4.41 -1.77
N GLY A 115 16.01 4.08 -1.87
CA GLY A 115 16.83 3.64 -0.73
C GLY A 115 17.22 4.76 0.24
N HIS A 116 16.49 5.88 0.27
CA HIS A 116 16.78 7.04 1.10
C HIS A 116 15.51 7.82 1.44
N ALA A 117 15.41 8.34 2.66
CA ALA A 117 14.28 9.16 3.09
C ALA A 117 14.32 10.59 2.52
N VAL A 118 15.50 11.21 2.45
CA VAL A 118 15.69 12.58 1.93
C VAL A 118 16.83 12.61 0.91
N PRO A 119 16.63 13.13 -0.32
CA PRO A 119 17.67 13.15 -1.34
C PRO A 119 18.63 14.32 -1.10
N ARG A 120 19.86 14.01 -0.67
CA ARG A 120 20.87 15.00 -0.27
C ARG A 120 21.82 15.40 -1.41
N SER A 121 22.09 14.49 -2.34
CA SER A 121 23.01 14.73 -3.45
C SER A 121 22.28 14.90 -4.78
N PHE A 122 22.95 15.49 -5.77
CA PHE A 122 22.43 15.59 -7.13
C PHE A 122 22.06 14.22 -7.72
N VAL A 123 22.92 13.21 -7.52
CA VAL A 123 22.69 11.84 -8.02
C VAL A 123 21.42 11.24 -7.40
N GLN A 124 21.22 11.43 -6.10
CA GLN A 124 19.99 10.97 -5.43
C GLN A 124 18.76 11.68 -5.96
N ARG A 125 18.81 13.01 -6.15
CA ARG A 125 17.69 13.80 -6.70
C ARG A 125 17.35 13.40 -8.14
N PHE A 126 18.36 13.21 -8.97
CA PHE A 126 18.20 12.77 -10.36
C PHE A 126 17.64 11.34 -10.41
N GLY A 127 18.25 10.41 -9.68
CA GLY A 127 17.77 9.03 -9.58
C GLY A 127 16.34 8.95 -9.08
N ASN A 128 15.97 9.78 -8.11
CA ASN A 128 14.62 9.86 -7.58
C ASN A 128 13.60 10.35 -8.62
N SER A 129 13.99 11.36 -9.42
CA SER A 129 13.16 11.88 -10.51
C SER A 129 12.95 10.84 -11.62
N VAL A 130 14.02 10.13 -11.99
CA VAL A 130 13.96 9.02 -12.96
C VAL A 130 13.08 7.89 -12.42
N LEU A 131 13.22 7.53 -11.15
CA LEU A 131 12.44 6.48 -10.51
C LEU A 131 10.95 6.82 -10.45
N LEU A 132 10.59 8.09 -10.17
CA LEU A 132 9.20 8.54 -10.21
C LEU A 132 8.63 8.43 -11.63
N ALA A 133 9.34 8.96 -12.63
CA ALA A 133 8.90 8.91 -14.03
C ALA A 133 8.74 7.47 -14.52
N TYR A 134 9.71 6.60 -14.19
CA TYR A 134 9.68 5.18 -14.51
C TYR A 134 8.49 4.46 -13.83
N SER A 135 8.25 4.74 -12.55
CA SER A 135 7.15 4.12 -11.80
C SER A 135 5.79 4.52 -12.35
N VAL A 136 5.60 5.81 -12.66
CA VAL A 136 4.38 6.31 -13.32
C VAL A 136 4.20 5.65 -14.69
N PHE A 137 5.26 5.57 -15.50
CA PHE A 137 5.22 4.91 -16.80
C PHE A 137 4.78 3.45 -16.69
N LEU A 138 5.38 2.68 -15.77
CA LEU A 138 5.03 1.26 -15.58
C LEU A 138 3.58 1.05 -15.19
N VAL A 139 3.07 1.84 -14.23
CA VAL A 139 1.67 1.75 -13.80
C VAL A 139 0.72 2.11 -14.93
N ARG A 140 0.98 3.22 -15.64
CA ARG A 140 0.15 3.66 -16.78
C ARG A 140 0.18 2.66 -17.94
N TYR A 141 1.34 2.08 -18.22
CA TYR A 141 1.49 1.05 -19.24
C TYR A 141 0.74 -0.24 -18.85
N ALA A 142 0.85 -0.67 -17.59
CA ALA A 142 0.12 -1.83 -17.08
C ALA A 142 -1.40 -1.64 -17.18
N GLU A 143 -1.91 -0.51 -16.68
CA GLU A 143 -3.33 -0.11 -16.82
C GLU A 143 -3.77 -0.11 -18.29
N TRP A 144 -3.02 0.56 -19.16
CA TRP A 144 -3.32 0.61 -20.58
C TRP A 144 -3.35 -0.79 -21.21
N SER A 145 -2.39 -1.66 -20.86
CA SER A 145 -2.31 -3.01 -21.40
C SER A 145 -3.52 -3.86 -21.01
N LEU A 146 -3.97 -3.75 -19.75
CA LEU A 146 -5.11 -4.51 -19.22
C LEU A 146 -6.42 -4.00 -19.81
N LYS A 147 -6.63 -2.67 -19.87
CA LYS A 147 -7.79 -2.07 -20.55
C LYS A 147 -7.87 -2.46 -22.01
N ARG A 148 -6.72 -2.59 -22.70
CA ARG A 148 -6.67 -3.04 -24.09
C ARG A 148 -7.04 -4.52 -24.25
N GLN A 149 -6.70 -5.37 -23.29
CA GLN A 149 -7.14 -6.78 -23.28
C GLN A 149 -8.65 -6.89 -23.06
N ASP A 150 -9.20 -6.04 -22.19
CA ASP A 150 -10.63 -5.98 -21.87
C ASP A 150 -11.46 -5.19 -22.92
N ALA A 151 -10.86 -4.71 -24.02
CA ALA A 151 -11.51 -3.79 -24.96
C ALA A 151 -12.79 -4.37 -25.62
N ALA A 152 -12.89 -5.69 -25.77
CA ALA A 152 -14.07 -6.35 -26.31
C ALA A 152 -15.24 -6.41 -25.31
N ALA A 153 -14.96 -6.36 -24.01
CA ALA A 153 -15.94 -6.36 -22.94
C ALA A 153 -15.41 -5.48 -21.78
N PRO A 154 -15.49 -4.14 -21.93
CA PRO A 154 -14.94 -3.22 -20.95
C PRO A 154 -15.54 -3.44 -19.56
N LYS A 155 -14.70 -3.39 -18.53
CA LYS A 155 -15.17 -3.55 -17.15
C LYS A 155 -15.93 -2.30 -16.70
N PRO A 156 -16.95 -2.41 -15.81
CA PRO A 156 -17.76 -1.26 -15.38
C PRO A 156 -16.92 -0.09 -14.82
N PHE A 157 -15.83 -0.40 -14.13
CA PHE A 157 -14.91 0.57 -13.55
C PHE A 157 -13.95 1.24 -14.56
N ASP A 158 -13.89 0.77 -15.80
CA ASP A 158 -13.10 1.41 -16.86
C ASP A 158 -13.90 2.43 -17.68
N VAL A 159 -15.24 2.36 -17.60
CA VAL A 159 -16.15 3.23 -18.36
C VAL A 159 -16.37 4.56 -17.65
N LEU A 160 -16.39 4.53 -16.31
CA LEU A 160 -16.61 5.71 -15.48
C LEU A 160 -15.29 6.40 -15.15
N GLU A 161 -15.31 7.73 -15.11
CA GLU A 161 -14.13 8.50 -14.67
C GLU A 161 -13.88 8.28 -13.17
N PRO A 162 -12.62 8.08 -12.76
CA PRO A 162 -12.26 8.03 -11.34
C PRO A 162 -12.63 9.32 -10.61
N VAL A 163 -13.12 9.16 -9.38
CA VAL A 163 -13.47 10.29 -8.50
C VAL A 163 -12.29 10.59 -7.59
N ARG A 164 -11.95 11.87 -7.45
CA ARG A 164 -10.93 12.30 -6.50
C ARG A 164 -11.47 12.25 -5.07
N PRO A 165 -10.68 11.78 -4.09
CA PRO A 165 -11.10 11.69 -2.70
C PRO A 165 -11.33 13.09 -2.09
N SER A 166 -12.40 13.22 -1.33
CA SER A 166 -12.69 14.41 -0.51
C SER A 166 -11.73 14.51 0.69
N ALA A 167 -11.28 13.37 1.22
CA ALA A 167 -10.27 13.30 2.27
C ALA A 167 -9.38 12.05 2.11
N VAL A 168 -8.13 12.14 2.54
CA VAL A 168 -7.17 11.05 2.54
C VAL A 168 -6.53 10.95 3.91
N PHE A 169 -6.82 9.87 4.63
CA PHE A 169 -6.19 9.51 5.88
C PHE A 169 -4.96 8.66 5.60
N VAL A 170 -3.78 9.13 6.02
CA VAL A 170 -2.52 8.41 5.84
C VAL A 170 -1.97 8.03 7.20
N ASN A 171 -1.67 6.75 7.40
CA ASN A 171 -1.10 6.22 8.64
C ASN A 171 0.40 6.57 8.78
N CYS A 172 0.65 7.87 8.88
CA CYS A 172 1.95 8.50 9.03
C CYS A 172 1.89 9.59 10.09
N HIS A 173 3.04 9.99 10.63
CA HIS A 173 3.13 11.08 11.59
C HIS A 173 4.33 11.98 11.29
N PHE A 174 4.15 13.30 11.40
CA PHE A 174 5.18 14.28 11.05
C PHE A 174 6.47 14.15 11.89
N ALA A 175 6.39 13.54 13.07
CA ALA A 175 7.55 13.29 13.92
C ALA A 175 8.42 12.11 13.45
N THR A 176 7.86 11.16 12.69
CA THR A 176 8.56 9.97 12.20
C THR A 176 8.90 10.05 10.72
N GLU A 177 8.15 10.87 9.96
CA GLU A 177 8.31 11.02 8.52
C GLU A 177 9.24 12.16 8.12
N ALA A 178 9.80 12.06 6.92
CA ALA A 178 10.50 13.19 6.31
C ALA A 178 9.52 14.35 5.99
N SER A 179 9.94 15.57 6.28
CA SER A 179 9.15 16.77 5.97
C SER A 179 8.84 16.88 4.48
N ARG A 180 7.56 17.07 4.15
CA ARG A 180 7.06 17.19 2.77
C ARG A 180 5.80 18.05 2.69
N PRO A 181 5.52 18.66 1.53
CA PRO A 181 4.22 19.27 1.29
C PRO A 181 3.14 18.19 1.26
N LEU A 182 1.99 18.51 1.86
CA LEU A 182 0.78 17.71 1.80
C LEU A 182 -0.39 18.63 1.43
N PRO A 183 -1.28 18.21 0.50
CA PRO A 183 -2.52 18.90 0.23
C PRO A 183 -3.43 18.99 1.47
N PRO A 184 -4.32 19.99 1.57
CA PRO A 184 -5.17 20.20 2.75
C PRO A 184 -6.17 19.06 3.01
N ASN A 185 -6.50 18.26 1.99
CA ASN A 185 -7.37 17.10 2.13
C ASN A 185 -6.61 15.85 2.62
N VAL A 186 -5.31 15.93 2.90
CA VAL A 186 -4.51 14.82 3.45
C VAL A 186 -4.32 15.01 4.95
N VAL A 187 -4.81 14.05 5.74
CA VAL A 187 -4.72 14.04 7.20
C VAL A 187 -3.83 12.89 7.66
N GLN A 188 -2.81 13.22 8.44
CA GLN A 188 -1.90 12.24 9.04
C GLN A 188 -2.55 11.64 10.31
N VAL A 189 -2.76 10.33 10.29
CA VAL A 189 -3.38 9.53 11.37
C VAL A 189 -2.46 8.39 11.80
N GLY A 190 -1.19 8.71 12.03
CA GLY A 190 -0.18 7.74 12.44
C GLY A 190 -0.59 6.99 13.71
N GLY A 191 -0.51 5.66 13.65
CA GLY A 191 -0.87 4.79 14.77
C GLY A 191 -2.36 4.49 14.88
N LEU A 192 -3.18 4.81 13.87
CA LEU A 192 -4.63 4.52 13.86
C LEU A 192 -4.95 3.03 14.10
N HIS A 193 -4.04 2.14 13.71
CA HIS A 193 -4.15 0.69 13.86
C HIS A 193 -3.66 0.17 15.22
N LEU A 194 -3.12 1.04 16.08
CA LEU A 194 -2.60 0.65 17.39
C LEU A 194 -3.76 0.53 18.39
N GLU A 195 -3.89 -0.64 18.99
CA GLU A 195 -4.81 -0.87 20.09
C GLU A 195 -4.16 -0.52 21.44
N GLN A 196 -4.97 -0.49 22.50
CA GLN A 196 -4.42 -0.42 23.85
C GLN A 196 -3.48 -1.60 24.11
N PRO A 197 -2.26 -1.36 24.60
CA PRO A 197 -1.31 -2.42 24.87
C PRO A 197 -1.90 -3.43 25.85
N LYS A 198 -1.94 -4.70 25.45
CA LYS A 198 -2.27 -5.81 26.35
C LYS A 198 -1.04 -6.10 27.23
N SER A 199 -1.28 -6.55 28.45
CA SER A 199 -0.19 -7.03 29.32
C SER A 199 0.56 -8.16 28.62
N LEU A 200 1.90 -8.12 28.69
CA LEU A 200 2.73 -9.20 28.19
C LEU A 200 2.47 -10.49 29.00
N PRO A 201 2.60 -11.68 28.39
CA PRO A 201 2.65 -12.94 29.11
C PRO A 201 3.69 -12.89 30.24
N SER A 202 3.36 -13.48 31.40
CA SER A 202 4.17 -13.36 32.61
C SER A 202 5.61 -13.83 32.42
N ASP A 203 5.82 -14.91 31.65
CA ASP A 203 7.12 -15.47 31.32
C ASP A 203 7.99 -14.52 30.48
N ILE A 204 7.39 -13.84 29.49
CA ILE A 204 8.08 -12.84 28.67
C ILE A 204 8.39 -11.59 29.49
N LEU A 205 7.45 -11.18 30.35
CA LEU A 205 7.65 -10.02 31.21
C LEU A 205 8.77 -10.28 32.23
N GLU A 206 8.78 -11.44 32.86
CA GLU A 206 9.83 -11.88 33.79
C GLU A 206 11.19 -11.93 33.08
N PHE A 207 11.27 -12.54 31.88
CA PHE A 207 12.48 -12.54 31.06
C PHE A 207 13.02 -11.13 30.74
N ILE A 208 12.12 -10.17 30.46
CA ILE A 208 12.51 -8.78 30.20
C ILE A 208 13.01 -8.09 31.49
N ILE A 209 12.31 -8.28 32.60
CA ILE A 209 12.63 -7.62 33.88
C ILE A 209 13.93 -8.17 34.48
N GLU A 210 14.18 -9.47 34.38
CA GLU A 210 15.37 -10.12 34.94
C GLU A 210 16.64 -9.89 34.10
N SER A 211 16.51 -9.40 32.86
CA SER A 211 17.66 -9.14 32.01
C SER A 211 18.47 -7.94 32.49
N SER A 212 19.73 -8.18 32.89
CA SER A 212 20.68 -7.13 33.28
C SER A 212 21.14 -6.23 32.13
N ASN A 213 21.13 -6.76 30.89
CA ASN A 213 21.62 -6.08 29.69
C ASN A 213 20.48 -5.61 28.76
N GLY A 214 19.22 -5.79 29.17
CA GLY A 214 18.05 -5.53 28.34
C GLY A 214 17.72 -6.67 27.38
N VAL A 215 16.73 -6.48 26.50
CA VAL A 215 16.24 -7.50 25.57
C VAL A 215 16.18 -6.96 24.16
N ILE A 216 16.58 -7.78 23.19
CA ILE A 216 16.36 -7.52 21.77
C ILE A 216 15.09 -8.22 21.32
N TYR A 217 14.09 -7.42 20.95
CA TYR A 217 12.91 -7.92 20.24
C TYR A 217 13.17 -7.91 18.74
N PHE A 218 12.95 -9.05 18.09
CA PHE A 218 13.17 -9.23 16.66
C PHE A 218 12.00 -9.98 16.02
N THR A 219 11.49 -9.47 14.91
CA THR A 219 10.38 -10.07 14.17
C THR A 219 10.46 -9.72 12.68
N PHE A 220 9.97 -10.62 11.82
CA PHE A 220 9.78 -10.40 10.38
C PHE A 220 8.36 -9.93 10.02
N GLY A 221 7.52 -9.72 11.04
CA GLY A 221 6.09 -9.50 10.85
C GLY A 221 5.33 -10.79 10.53
N SER A 222 4.07 -10.64 10.13
CA SER A 222 3.14 -11.76 9.92
C SER A 222 3.15 -12.34 8.49
N VAL A 223 3.80 -11.67 7.54
CA VAL A 223 3.72 -12.01 6.10
C VAL A 223 4.76 -13.05 5.70
N VAL A 224 6.00 -12.91 6.21
CA VAL A 224 7.12 -13.77 5.83
C VAL A 224 7.19 -14.97 6.78
N LYS A 225 7.10 -16.17 6.21
CA LYS A 225 7.25 -17.39 6.98
C LYS A 225 8.73 -17.72 7.19
N MET A 226 9.20 -17.65 8.42
CA MET A 226 10.61 -17.94 8.71
C MET A 226 11.06 -19.35 8.32
N SER A 227 10.16 -20.33 8.37
CA SER A 227 10.49 -21.71 8.00
C SER A 227 10.76 -21.90 6.50
N THR A 228 10.35 -20.96 5.63
CA THR A 228 10.61 -21.02 4.17
C THR A 228 11.89 -20.29 3.78
N MET A 229 12.52 -19.59 4.72
CA MET A 229 13.75 -18.84 4.46
C MET A 229 14.90 -19.80 4.08
N PRO A 230 15.66 -19.53 3.00
CA PRO A 230 16.84 -20.32 2.65
C PRO A 230 17.83 -20.45 3.81
N ASN A 231 18.43 -21.64 3.96
CA ASN A 231 19.35 -21.95 5.07
C ASN A 231 20.51 -20.95 5.20
N TYR A 232 21.03 -20.42 4.09
CA TYR A 232 22.11 -19.45 4.14
C TYR A 232 21.68 -18.12 4.79
N ILE A 233 20.46 -17.65 4.53
CA ILE A 233 19.92 -16.43 5.15
C ILE A 233 19.64 -16.66 6.64
N GLN A 234 19.02 -17.80 6.99
CA GLN A 234 18.79 -18.16 8.40
C GLN A 234 20.11 -18.24 9.17
N LYS A 235 21.14 -18.84 8.56
CA LYS A 235 22.47 -18.95 9.15
C LYS A 235 23.08 -17.57 9.38
N SER A 236 23.00 -16.66 8.41
CA SER A 236 23.49 -15.28 8.57
C SER A 236 22.80 -14.55 9.73
N PHE A 237 21.48 -14.69 9.90
CA PHE A 237 20.79 -14.09 11.05
C PHE A 237 21.23 -14.70 12.38
N LYS A 238 21.35 -16.03 12.45
CA LYS A 238 21.82 -16.72 13.66
C LYS A 238 23.24 -16.29 14.05
N GLU A 239 24.15 -16.20 13.07
CA GLU A 239 25.53 -15.78 13.28
C GLU A 239 25.64 -14.31 13.71
N ALA A 240 24.80 -13.44 13.15
CA ALA A 240 24.76 -12.02 13.55
C ALA A 240 24.19 -11.84 14.96
N LEU A 241 23.06 -12.52 15.27
CA LEU A 241 22.44 -12.44 16.60
C LEU A 241 23.30 -13.08 17.69
N ALA A 242 24.10 -14.11 17.36
CA ALA A 242 25.04 -14.73 18.30
C ALA A 242 26.24 -13.83 18.66
N GLN A 243 26.48 -12.74 17.93
CA GLN A 243 27.52 -11.76 18.24
C GLN A 243 27.03 -10.65 19.18
N VAL A 244 25.72 -10.56 19.41
CA VAL A 244 25.17 -9.61 20.37
C VAL A 244 25.50 -10.13 21.80
N PRO A 245 26.00 -9.25 22.69
CA PRO A 245 26.28 -9.58 24.09
C PRO A 245 25.06 -9.98 24.92
#